data_AF-A0A0F5VJV4-F1
#
_entry.id   AF-A0A0F5VJV4-F1
#
_cell.length_a   1.000
_cell.length_b   1.000
_cell.length_c   1.000
_cell.angle_alpha   90.00
_cell.angle_beta   90.00
_cell.angle_gamma   90.00
#
_symmetry.space_group_name_H-M   'P 1'
#
loop_
_entity.id
_entity.type
_entity.pdbx_description
1 polymer ?
#
loop_
_entity_poly.entity_id
_entity_poly.type
_entity_poly.pdbx_seq_one_letter_code
_entity_poly.pdbx_strand_id
1 'polypeptide(L)'
;MNRSGRTTFTPPRLWSRARRGATLTACVACMVAGSLSAISPVQAAGEPSPAPISCPVGLEEKATCYTGQDANGAFYAIAVPKRWNGSLVVHAHGGPDLGEGSDPERSLGDMERWSVMVDQGYAWAGSSYRRGGYGTRMAAADTENVRGLFVDEFGNPKRTFVHGQSWGGNVAAKVVEVYGKQGSYDGALLTNGVLGGGSRGYDYRVDLRVVYQYYCQNLPRPSEPQYPLWQGLRPTSSLTTTGLRARLQECTGYA
;
A
#
# COMPACT_ATOMS: atom_id res chain seq x y z
N MET A 1 -44.31 44.55 9.55
CA MET A 1 -45.01 43.47 10.26
C MET A 1 -44.03 42.33 10.53
N ASN A 2 -43.68 42.17 11.82
CA ASN A 2 -42.86 41.10 12.38
C ASN A 2 -43.37 39.70 12.02
N ARG A 3 -42.45 38.74 11.80
CA ARG A 3 -42.22 37.61 12.72
C ARG A 3 -41.07 36.72 12.25
N SER A 4 -39.94 36.84 12.94
CA SER A 4 -38.83 35.89 12.98
C SER A 4 -39.21 34.69 13.87
N GLY A 5 -39.30 33.48 13.29
CA GLY A 5 -39.44 32.24 14.04
C GLY A 5 -38.08 31.65 14.39
N ARG A 6 -37.59 31.90 15.61
CA ARG A 6 -36.48 31.14 16.22
C ARG A 6 -37.03 29.82 16.74
N THR A 7 -36.61 28.71 16.14
CA THR A 7 -36.81 27.36 16.68
C THR A 7 -35.71 27.05 17.68
N THR A 8 -36.05 27.04 18.97
CA THR A 8 -35.21 26.58 20.06
C THR A 8 -35.21 25.06 20.12
N PHE A 9 -34.05 24.45 19.91
CA PHE A 9 -33.83 23.00 20.06
C PHE A 9 -33.50 22.70 21.53
N THR A 10 -34.35 21.90 22.19
CA THR A 10 -34.15 21.46 23.58
C THR A 10 -33.61 20.02 23.57
N PRO A 11 -32.47 19.70 24.20
CA PRO A 11 -31.99 18.33 24.27
C PRO A 11 -32.73 17.55 25.38
N PRO A 12 -33.09 16.27 25.16
CA PRO A 12 -33.65 15.44 26.22
C PRO A 12 -32.58 15.05 27.25
N ARG A 13 -33.02 15.04 28.51
CA ARG A 13 -32.22 14.83 29.72
C ARG A 13 -31.71 13.39 29.84
N LEU A 14 -30.48 13.30 30.33
CA LEU A 14 -29.76 12.11 30.78
C LEU A 14 -30.60 11.26 31.75
N TRP A 15 -30.72 9.97 31.46
CA TRP A 15 -31.15 8.97 32.44
C TRP A 15 -29.92 8.27 33.04
N SER A 16 -29.54 8.73 34.22
CA SER A 16 -28.65 8.02 35.13
C SER A 16 -29.40 6.85 35.77
N ARG A 17 -29.02 5.61 35.47
CA ARG A 17 -29.36 4.47 36.33
C ARG A 17 -28.20 4.20 37.29
N ALA A 18 -28.48 4.50 38.55
CA ALA A 18 -27.65 4.24 39.70
C ALA A 18 -27.45 2.74 39.95
N ARG A 19 -26.28 2.47 40.53
CA ARG A 19 -25.76 1.21 41.04
C ARG A 19 -26.77 0.46 41.91
N ARG A 20 -26.79 -0.87 41.78
CA ARG A 20 -27.15 -1.78 42.88
C ARG A 20 -26.08 -2.84 43.00
N GLY A 21 -25.34 -2.79 44.10
CA GLY A 21 -24.55 -3.91 44.56
C GLY A 21 -25.48 -4.98 45.14
N ALA A 22 -25.10 -6.24 44.94
CA ALA A 22 -25.50 -7.34 45.79
C ALA A 22 -24.39 -8.40 45.68
N THR A 23 -23.53 -8.40 46.69
CA THR A 23 -22.69 -9.53 47.08
C THR A 23 -23.59 -10.69 47.47
N LEU A 24 -23.39 -11.86 46.86
CA LEU A 24 -23.88 -13.13 47.36
C LEU A 24 -22.86 -14.22 47.02
N THR A 25 -22.07 -14.53 48.04
CA THR A 25 -21.27 -15.73 48.20
C THR A 25 -22.19 -16.95 48.20
N ALA A 26 -21.96 -17.90 47.30
CA ALA A 26 -22.43 -19.26 47.44
C ALA A 26 -21.45 -20.21 46.74
N CYS A 27 -20.74 -20.98 47.57
CA CYS A 27 -19.85 -22.05 47.18
C CYS A 27 -20.64 -23.16 46.46
N VAL A 28 -20.26 -23.48 45.23
CA VAL A 28 -20.58 -24.75 44.60
C VAL A 28 -19.26 -25.35 44.12
N ALA A 29 -18.76 -26.31 44.89
CA ALA A 29 -17.65 -27.16 44.51
C ALA A 29 -18.16 -28.19 43.49
N CYS A 30 -17.89 -27.95 42.21
CA CYS A 30 -17.95 -28.99 41.19
C CYS A 30 -16.51 -29.41 40.85
N MET A 31 -16.12 -30.59 41.32
CA MET A 31 -14.92 -31.27 40.85
C MET A 31 -15.10 -31.63 39.37
N VAL A 32 -14.48 -30.86 38.49
CA VAL A 32 -14.19 -31.28 37.12
C VAL A 32 -12.68 -31.48 37.05
N ALA A 33 -12.25 -32.74 37.15
CA ALA A 33 -10.91 -33.16 36.79
C ALA A 33 -10.76 -33.06 35.27
N GLY A 34 -10.63 -31.83 34.77
CA GLY A 34 -10.27 -31.53 33.39
C GLY A 34 -8.77 -31.35 33.31
N SER A 35 -8.11 -32.22 32.56
CA SER A 35 -6.70 -32.13 32.18
C SER A 35 -6.31 -30.71 31.78
N LEU A 36 -5.53 -30.03 32.63
CA LEU A 36 -4.80 -28.81 32.29
C LEU A 36 -3.69 -29.20 31.31
N SER A 37 -4.03 -29.31 30.02
CA SER A 37 -3.02 -29.15 28.98
C SER A 37 -2.49 -27.74 29.09
N ALA A 38 -1.24 -27.59 29.51
CA ALA A 38 -0.53 -26.34 29.49
C ALA A 38 -0.62 -25.76 28.07
N ILE A 39 -1.38 -24.67 27.91
CA ILE A 39 -1.33 -23.87 26.70
C ILE A 39 0.02 -23.17 26.78
N SER A 40 1.04 -23.75 26.15
CA SER A 40 2.29 -23.06 25.90
C SER A 40 1.95 -21.76 25.18
N PRO A 41 2.48 -20.59 25.58
CA PRO A 41 2.36 -19.41 24.77
C PRO A 41 2.94 -19.75 23.40
N VAL A 42 2.14 -19.62 22.36
CA VAL A 42 2.67 -19.59 20.99
C VAL A 42 3.59 -18.39 20.96
N GLN A 43 4.90 -18.63 21.02
CA GLN A 43 5.88 -17.62 20.62
C GLN A 43 5.47 -17.23 19.20
N ALA A 44 5.02 -15.99 19.00
CA ALA A 44 5.00 -15.43 17.66
C ALA A 44 6.43 -15.55 17.15
N ALA A 45 6.65 -16.42 16.16
CA ALA A 45 7.93 -16.48 15.47
C ALA A 45 8.17 -15.06 14.95
N GLY A 46 9.18 -14.37 15.48
CA GLY A 46 9.57 -13.06 14.99
C GLY A 46 9.86 -13.15 13.50
N GLU A 47 9.54 -12.09 12.76
CA GLU A 47 9.96 -11.99 11.36
C GLU A 47 11.48 -12.21 11.28
N PRO A 48 11.97 -13.03 10.33
CA PRO A 48 13.40 -13.23 10.19
C PRO A 48 14.07 -11.89 9.86
N SER A 49 15.17 -11.59 10.56
CA SER A 49 15.96 -10.37 10.30
C SER A 49 16.35 -10.27 8.82
N PRO A 50 16.47 -9.04 8.27
CA PRO A 50 16.88 -8.83 6.90
C PRO A 50 18.19 -9.55 6.56
N ALA A 51 18.19 -10.31 5.47
CA ALA A 51 19.37 -11.02 5.01
C ALA A 51 20.27 -10.08 4.19
N PRO A 52 21.59 -9.99 4.48
CA PRO A 52 22.50 -9.18 3.70
C PRO A 52 22.68 -9.77 2.29
N ILE A 53 22.78 -8.90 1.30
CA ILE A 53 22.99 -9.25 -0.11
C ILE A 53 24.05 -8.35 -0.74
N SER A 54 24.52 -8.74 -1.94
CA SER A 54 25.25 -7.81 -2.81
C SER A 54 24.32 -6.67 -3.23
N CYS A 55 24.77 -5.43 -3.07
CA CYS A 55 23.99 -4.28 -3.51
C CYS A 55 23.83 -4.24 -5.04
N PRO A 56 22.73 -3.64 -5.56
CA PRO A 56 22.59 -3.34 -6.98
C PRO A 56 23.69 -2.41 -7.52
N VAL A 57 23.76 -2.32 -8.85
CA VAL A 57 24.76 -1.52 -9.57
C VAL A 57 24.75 -0.07 -9.09
N GLY A 58 25.93 0.45 -8.77
CA GLY A 58 26.14 1.82 -8.33
C GLY A 58 26.16 2.01 -6.81
N LEU A 59 25.83 0.98 -6.03
CA LEU A 59 25.76 1.00 -4.56
C LEU A 59 26.75 0.05 -3.86
N GLU A 60 27.46 -0.81 -4.59
CA GLU A 60 28.29 -1.92 -4.09
C GLU A 60 29.28 -1.48 -3.00
N GLU A 61 29.93 -0.33 -3.21
CA GLU A 61 30.92 0.20 -2.27
C GLU A 61 30.39 1.28 -1.34
N LYS A 62 29.12 1.67 -1.49
CA LYS A 62 28.53 2.82 -0.80
C LYS A 62 27.59 2.43 0.31
N ALA A 63 26.99 1.25 0.26
CA ALA A 63 26.00 0.79 1.22
C ALA A 63 26.18 -0.70 1.56
N THR A 64 25.51 -1.12 2.62
CA THR A 64 25.17 -2.53 2.84
C THR A 64 23.69 -2.69 2.50
N CYS A 65 23.38 -3.70 1.68
CA CYS A 65 22.03 -3.95 1.20
C CYS A 65 21.47 -5.22 1.80
N TYR A 66 20.17 -5.22 2.00
CA TYR A 66 19.43 -6.31 2.64
C TYR A 66 18.14 -6.56 1.89
N THR A 67 17.67 -7.80 1.96
CA THR A 67 16.34 -8.20 1.49
C THR A 67 15.67 -9.12 2.49
N GLY A 68 14.35 -9.21 2.42
CA GLY A 68 13.57 -10.17 3.17
C GLY A 68 12.11 -10.16 2.75
N GLN A 69 11.28 -10.85 3.53
CA GLN A 69 9.83 -10.86 3.36
C GLN A 69 9.19 -10.60 4.72
N ASP A 70 8.28 -9.63 4.78
CA ASP A 70 7.55 -9.31 6.02
C ASP A 70 6.50 -10.39 6.35
N ALA A 71 5.91 -10.38 7.55
CA ALA A 71 4.89 -11.36 7.96
C ALA A 71 3.59 -11.24 7.15
N ASN A 72 3.40 -10.17 6.38
CA ASN A 72 2.27 -10.02 5.49
C ASN A 72 2.54 -10.62 4.10
N GLY A 73 3.76 -11.10 3.84
CA GLY A 73 4.18 -11.70 2.58
C GLY A 73 4.77 -10.71 1.58
N ALA A 74 5.01 -9.45 1.96
CA ALA A 74 5.63 -8.46 1.09
C ALA A 74 7.15 -8.61 1.10
N PHE A 75 7.76 -8.83 -0.07
CA PHE A 75 9.21 -8.71 -0.19
C PHE A 75 9.63 -7.26 -0.04
N TYR A 76 10.79 -7.04 0.57
CA TYR A 76 11.36 -5.71 0.75
C TYR A 76 12.85 -5.71 0.45
N ALA A 77 13.38 -4.51 0.19
CA ALA A 77 14.81 -4.26 0.12
C ALA A 77 15.16 -3.02 0.94
N ILE A 78 16.34 -3.05 1.57
CA ILE A 78 16.87 -1.97 2.40
C ILE A 78 18.33 -1.70 1.99
N ALA A 79 18.73 -0.44 1.95
CA ALA A 79 20.12 -0.04 1.80
C ALA A 79 20.50 0.94 2.91
N VAL A 80 21.59 0.63 3.62
CA VAL A 80 22.18 1.50 4.65
C VAL A 80 23.54 2.00 4.16
N PRO A 81 23.68 3.30 3.85
CA PRO A 81 24.96 3.85 3.42
C PRO A 81 26.06 3.68 4.48
N LYS A 82 27.29 3.36 4.06
CA LYS A 82 28.48 3.34 4.94
C LYS A 82 28.69 4.69 5.63
N ARG A 83 28.29 5.79 4.97
CA ARG A 83 28.28 7.17 5.51
C ARG A 83 26.85 7.66 5.68
N TRP A 84 26.06 6.98 6.51
CA TRP A 84 24.67 7.34 6.76
C TRP A 84 24.53 8.72 7.40
N ASN A 85 23.72 9.59 6.81
CA ASN A 85 23.42 10.93 7.32
C ASN A 85 22.41 10.92 8.50
N GLY A 86 21.93 9.73 8.87
CA GLY A 86 20.93 9.53 9.94
C GLY A 86 19.48 9.66 9.47
N SER A 87 19.22 9.88 8.19
CA SER A 87 17.86 10.01 7.64
C SER A 87 17.47 8.79 6.81
N LEU A 88 16.18 8.46 6.81
CA LEU A 88 15.59 7.35 6.06
C LEU A 88 14.65 7.89 4.96
N VAL A 89 14.72 7.31 3.77
CA VAL A 89 13.69 7.42 2.74
C VAL A 89 12.98 6.09 2.59
N VAL A 90 11.66 6.10 2.80
CA VAL A 90 10.78 4.95 2.57
C VAL A 90 10.12 5.12 1.21
N HIS A 91 10.41 4.24 0.27
CA HIS A 91 9.93 4.31 -1.11
C HIS A 91 8.65 3.51 -1.32
N ALA A 92 7.65 4.16 -1.89
CA ALA A 92 6.43 3.56 -2.40
C ALA A 92 6.48 3.49 -3.94
N HIS A 93 6.40 2.28 -4.47
CA HIS A 93 6.61 2.05 -5.89
C HIS A 93 5.44 2.48 -6.78
N GLY A 94 5.76 2.92 -8.00
CA GLY A 94 4.76 3.24 -9.04
C GLY A 94 4.13 1.99 -9.64
N GLY A 95 3.00 2.15 -10.36
CA GLY A 95 2.30 1.11 -11.13
C GLY A 95 1.99 -0.20 -10.37
N PRO A 96 0.71 -0.55 -10.12
CA PRO A 96 0.43 -1.83 -9.47
C PRO A 96 0.95 -2.97 -10.32
N ASP A 97 1.64 -3.91 -9.69
CA ASP A 97 2.11 -5.11 -10.38
C ASP A 97 0.89 -5.94 -10.82
N LEU A 98 0.99 -6.57 -11.99
CA LEU A 98 -0.13 -7.34 -12.56
C LEU A 98 -0.09 -8.81 -12.14
N GLY A 99 1.02 -9.26 -11.54
CA GLY A 99 1.15 -10.59 -10.96
C GLY A 99 0.31 -10.73 -9.69
N GLU A 100 -0.07 -11.96 -9.34
CA GLU A 100 -0.88 -12.22 -8.14
C GLU A 100 -0.07 -12.08 -6.84
N GLY A 101 1.22 -12.42 -6.88
CA GLY A 101 2.11 -12.42 -5.73
C GLY A 101 2.92 -11.13 -5.56
N SER A 102 3.68 -11.12 -4.46
CA SER A 102 4.73 -10.13 -4.20
C SER A 102 5.98 -10.47 -5.02
N ASP A 103 6.55 -9.51 -5.73
CA ASP A 103 7.74 -9.70 -6.57
C ASP A 103 9.03 -9.36 -5.81
N PRO A 104 9.94 -10.33 -5.54
CA PRO A 104 11.18 -10.08 -4.81
C PRO A 104 12.13 -9.11 -5.53
N GLU A 105 12.08 -9.02 -6.86
CA GLU A 105 12.97 -8.17 -7.64
C GLU A 105 12.49 -6.71 -7.68
N ARG A 106 11.22 -6.46 -7.35
CA ARG A 106 10.61 -5.14 -7.51
C ARG A 106 11.33 -4.06 -6.71
N SER A 107 11.57 -4.34 -5.42
CA SER A 107 12.24 -3.39 -4.52
C SER A 107 13.71 -3.19 -4.87
N LEU A 108 14.39 -4.21 -5.39
CA LEU A 108 15.78 -4.11 -5.85
C LEU A 108 15.89 -3.21 -7.09
N GLY A 109 15.00 -3.40 -8.07
CA GLY A 109 14.95 -2.54 -9.26
C GLY A 109 14.61 -1.08 -8.93
N ASP A 110 13.70 -0.84 -7.97
CA ASP A 110 13.43 0.52 -7.49
C ASP A 110 14.60 1.11 -6.69
N MET A 111 15.33 0.30 -5.90
CA MET A 111 16.55 0.75 -5.21
C MET A 111 17.63 1.22 -6.20
N GLU A 112 17.87 0.47 -7.28
CA GLU A 112 18.81 0.84 -8.34
C GLU A 112 18.36 2.15 -9.02
N ARG A 113 17.09 2.22 -9.42
CA ARG A 113 16.49 3.40 -10.07
C ARG A 113 16.59 4.67 -9.21
N TRP A 114 16.45 4.53 -7.90
CA TRP A 114 16.48 5.65 -6.93
C TRP A 114 17.77 5.70 -6.10
N SER A 115 18.85 5.08 -6.59
CA SER A 115 20.16 4.98 -5.93
C SER A 115 20.74 6.34 -5.52
N VAL A 116 20.38 7.42 -6.21
CA VAL A 116 20.76 8.79 -5.84
C VAL A 116 20.44 9.14 -4.39
N MET A 117 19.39 8.57 -3.79
CA MET A 117 19.05 8.80 -2.39
C MET A 117 20.11 8.20 -1.45
N VAL A 118 20.52 6.96 -1.74
CA VAL A 118 21.57 6.26 -0.99
C VAL A 118 22.93 6.95 -1.19
N ASP A 119 23.22 7.40 -2.40
CA ASP A 119 24.42 8.17 -2.74
C ASP A 119 24.54 9.49 -1.96
N GLN A 120 23.41 10.14 -1.67
CA GLN A 120 23.35 11.34 -0.83
C GLN A 120 23.34 11.02 0.68
N GLY A 121 23.56 9.76 1.05
CA GLY A 121 23.73 9.31 2.43
C GLY A 121 22.42 9.02 3.15
N TYR A 122 21.28 8.96 2.47
CA TYR A 122 20.02 8.52 3.08
C TYR A 122 19.98 6.99 3.13
N ALA A 123 19.56 6.42 4.26
CA ALA A 123 19.09 5.04 4.24
C ALA A 123 17.85 4.95 3.35
N TRP A 124 17.66 3.82 2.68
CA TRP A 124 16.55 3.59 1.77
C TRP A 124 15.86 2.28 2.12
N ALA A 125 14.54 2.27 2.11
CA ALA A 125 13.74 1.06 2.31
C ALA A 125 12.55 1.06 1.36
N GLY A 126 12.26 -0.08 0.74
CA GLY A 126 11.13 -0.24 -0.19
C GLY A 126 10.46 -1.59 0.00
N SER A 127 9.13 -1.60 -0.11
CA SER A 127 8.30 -2.81 -0.12
C SER A 127 7.76 -3.02 -1.53
N SER A 128 7.72 -4.27 -1.98
CA SER A 128 7.07 -4.72 -3.22
C SER A 128 5.55 -4.97 -3.06
N TYR A 129 5.04 -4.71 -1.86
CA TYR A 129 3.68 -4.99 -1.42
C TYR A 129 3.34 -6.48 -1.39
N ARG A 130 2.39 -6.85 -0.52
CA ARG A 130 2.06 -8.26 -0.24
C ARG A 130 1.40 -9.00 -1.41
N ARG A 131 0.92 -8.26 -2.41
CA ARG A 131 0.32 -8.78 -3.65
C ARG A 131 0.31 -7.69 -4.71
N GLY A 132 0.23 -8.09 -5.97
CA GLY A 132 -0.10 -7.17 -7.05
C GLY A 132 -1.55 -6.68 -7.02
N GLY A 133 -1.87 -5.88 -8.03
CA GLY A 133 -3.14 -5.21 -8.23
C GLY A 133 -3.23 -3.87 -7.49
N TYR A 134 -4.26 -3.09 -7.84
CA TYR A 134 -4.47 -1.78 -7.24
C TYR A 134 -4.96 -1.89 -5.80
N GLY A 135 -4.31 -1.18 -4.88
CA GLY A 135 -4.68 -1.21 -3.47
C GLY A 135 -3.96 -0.17 -2.62
N THR A 136 -4.24 1.13 -2.82
CA THR A 136 -3.48 2.22 -2.19
C THR A 136 -3.40 2.14 -0.66
N ARG A 137 -4.48 1.73 0.03
CA ARG A 137 -4.45 1.59 1.50
C ARG A 137 -3.60 0.41 1.97
N MET A 138 -3.65 -0.71 1.24
CA MET A 138 -2.84 -1.89 1.52
C MET A 138 -1.36 -1.57 1.28
N ALA A 139 -1.04 -0.98 0.13
CA ALA A 139 0.29 -0.53 -0.21
C ALA A 139 0.87 0.47 0.81
N ALA A 140 0.04 1.38 1.34
CA ALA A 140 0.45 2.30 2.39
C ALA A 140 0.79 1.58 3.71
N ALA A 141 0.03 0.54 4.07
CA ALA A 141 0.33 -0.28 5.25
C ALA A 141 1.64 -1.06 5.05
N ASP A 142 1.87 -1.64 3.87
CA ASP A 142 3.12 -2.36 3.56
C ASP A 142 4.34 -1.43 3.52
N THR A 143 4.13 -0.17 3.08
CA THR A 143 5.16 0.88 3.13
C THR A 143 5.49 1.27 4.58
N GLU A 144 4.49 1.35 5.46
CA GLU A 144 4.72 1.59 6.89
C GLU A 144 5.36 0.38 7.59
N ASN A 145 5.00 -0.84 7.21
CA ASN A 145 5.60 -2.06 7.76
C ASN A 145 7.11 -2.08 7.53
N VAL A 146 7.57 -1.82 6.30
CA VAL A 146 9.01 -1.80 6.01
C VAL A 146 9.74 -0.66 6.74
N ARG A 147 9.06 0.46 7.04
CA ARG A 147 9.61 1.52 7.92
C ARG A 147 9.76 1.01 9.35
N GLY A 148 8.75 0.33 9.89
CA GLY A 148 8.78 -0.28 11.22
C GLY A 148 9.93 -1.28 11.32
N LEU A 149 10.04 -2.18 10.35
CA LEU A 149 11.13 -3.16 10.26
C LEU A 149 12.51 -2.48 10.22
N PHE A 150 12.65 -1.39 9.47
CA PHE A 150 13.90 -0.63 9.46
C PHE A 150 14.25 -0.10 10.85
N VAL A 151 13.26 0.45 11.58
CA VAL A 151 13.49 0.99 12.92
C VAL A 151 13.87 -0.11 13.91
N ASP A 152 13.23 -1.27 13.81
CA ASP A 152 13.48 -2.40 14.71
C ASP A 152 14.89 -2.99 14.50
N GLU A 153 15.36 -3.08 13.26
CA GLU A 153 16.66 -3.67 12.94
C GLU A 153 17.82 -2.67 13.03
N PHE A 154 17.63 -1.43 12.57
CA PHE A 154 18.72 -0.44 12.39
C PHE A 154 18.63 0.75 13.36
N GLY A 155 17.55 0.84 14.14
CA GLY A 155 17.29 1.93 15.07
C GLY A 155 16.59 3.14 14.45
N ASN A 156 16.26 4.12 15.30
CA ASN A 156 15.47 5.28 14.91
C ASN A 156 16.26 6.28 14.03
N PRO A 157 15.78 6.62 12.82
CA PRO A 157 16.31 7.72 12.04
C PRO A 157 16.11 9.08 12.74
N LYS A 158 17.03 10.02 12.49
CA LYS A 158 16.87 11.45 12.86
C LYS A 158 15.73 12.11 12.09
N ARG A 159 15.56 11.71 10.83
CA ARG A 159 14.49 12.16 9.93
C ARG A 159 14.00 11.00 9.08
N THR A 160 12.70 10.91 8.87
CA THR A 160 12.10 9.92 7.97
C THR A 160 11.26 10.61 6.90
N PHE A 161 11.53 10.30 5.64
CA PHE A 161 10.80 10.82 4.49
C PHE A 161 10.10 9.68 3.77
N VAL A 162 8.91 9.93 3.22
CA VAL A 162 8.27 9.01 2.27
C VAL A 162 8.43 9.54 0.85
N HIS A 163 8.87 8.69 -0.08
CA HIS A 163 8.98 9.01 -1.49
C HIS A 163 8.04 8.13 -2.31
N GLY A 164 7.37 8.68 -3.32
CA GLY A 164 6.64 7.87 -4.29
C GLY A 164 6.50 8.53 -5.66
N GLN A 165 6.55 7.70 -6.71
CA GLN A 165 6.43 8.12 -8.11
C GLN A 165 5.18 7.53 -8.77
N SER A 166 4.49 8.27 -9.64
CA SER A 166 3.28 7.76 -10.33
C SER A 166 2.21 7.31 -9.32
N TRP A 167 1.70 6.07 -9.42
CA TRP A 167 0.80 5.50 -8.41
C TRP A 167 1.45 5.46 -7.02
N GLY A 168 2.76 5.27 -6.92
CA GLY A 168 3.51 5.33 -5.66
C GLY A 168 3.41 6.69 -4.98
N GLY A 169 3.24 7.78 -5.74
CA GLY A 169 2.93 9.10 -5.18
C GLY A 169 1.56 9.14 -4.51
N ASN A 170 0.57 8.39 -5.01
CA ASN A 170 -0.72 8.22 -4.32
C ASN A 170 -0.57 7.40 -3.04
N VAL A 171 0.24 6.35 -3.08
CA VAL A 171 0.54 5.52 -1.89
C VAL A 171 1.27 6.35 -0.84
N ALA A 172 2.33 7.08 -1.20
CA ALA A 172 3.07 7.94 -0.29
C ALA A 172 2.19 9.04 0.32
N ALA A 173 1.30 9.67 -0.45
CA ALA A 173 0.31 10.59 0.10
C ALA A 173 -0.61 9.89 1.12
N LYS A 174 -1.07 8.67 0.82
CA LYS A 174 -1.88 7.87 1.74
C LYS A 174 -1.14 7.50 3.01
N VAL A 175 0.16 7.21 2.93
CA VAL A 175 1.03 6.98 4.09
C VAL A 175 1.03 8.20 5.00
N VAL A 176 1.26 9.40 4.47
CA VAL A 176 1.24 10.65 5.26
C VAL A 176 -0.13 10.87 5.90
N GLU A 177 -1.22 10.67 5.16
CA GLU A 177 -2.59 10.85 5.68
C GLU A 177 -2.92 9.93 6.87
N VAL A 178 -2.43 8.69 6.84
CA VAL A 178 -2.77 7.65 7.84
C VAL A 178 -1.77 7.65 9.00
N TYR A 179 -0.47 7.72 8.71
CA TYR A 179 0.61 7.51 9.66
C TYR A 179 1.35 8.81 10.05
N GLY A 180 1.22 9.88 9.26
CA GLY A 180 1.93 11.14 9.52
C GLY A 180 1.56 11.81 10.85
N LYS A 181 0.33 11.65 11.34
CA LYS A 181 -0.11 12.20 12.64
C LYS A 181 0.60 11.57 13.84
N GLN A 182 1.23 10.41 13.66
CA GLN A 182 1.96 9.70 14.71
C GLN A 182 3.41 10.21 14.84
N GLY A 183 3.83 11.16 14.00
CA GLY A 183 5.20 11.66 13.95
C GLY A 183 6.16 10.74 13.21
N SER A 184 5.67 9.70 12.52
CA SER A 184 6.49 8.70 11.81
C SER A 184 7.23 9.25 10.58
N TYR A 185 6.83 10.42 10.07
CA TYR A 185 7.38 11.03 8.86
C TYR A 185 7.55 12.55 9.03
N ASP A 186 8.73 13.06 8.67
CA ASP A 186 9.08 14.48 8.67
C ASP A 186 8.76 15.19 7.34
N GLY A 187 8.54 14.42 6.26
CA GLY A 187 8.21 15.00 4.95
C GLY A 187 7.88 13.95 3.90
N ALA A 188 7.38 14.43 2.76
CA ALA A 188 7.04 13.59 1.62
C ALA A 188 7.54 14.20 0.30
N LEU A 189 8.11 13.36 -0.54
CA LEU A 189 8.49 13.68 -1.91
C LEU A 189 7.57 12.91 -2.87
N LEU A 190 6.72 13.63 -3.60
CA LEU A 190 5.73 13.02 -4.51
C LEU A 190 6.09 13.41 -5.95
N THR A 191 6.55 12.46 -6.76
CA THR A 191 7.02 12.72 -8.13
C THR A 191 5.98 12.25 -9.15
N ASN A 192 5.31 13.19 -9.84
CA ASN A 192 4.24 12.89 -10.80
C ASN A 192 3.15 11.97 -10.23
N GLY A 193 2.72 12.22 -8.98
CA GLY A 193 1.82 11.34 -8.24
C GLY A 193 0.38 11.31 -8.76
N VAL A 194 -0.27 10.13 -8.70
CA VAL A 194 -1.72 9.98 -9.02
C VAL A 194 -2.58 10.47 -7.84
N LEU A 195 -2.50 11.76 -7.51
CA LEU A 195 -3.11 12.32 -6.29
C LEU A 195 -4.64 12.43 -6.33
N GLY A 196 -5.24 12.29 -7.51
CA GLY A 196 -6.71 12.16 -7.66
C GLY A 196 -7.30 10.89 -7.03
N GLY A 197 -6.44 9.94 -6.60
CA GLY A 197 -6.86 8.66 -6.04
C GLY A 197 -7.40 7.69 -7.09
N GLY A 198 -7.98 6.59 -6.64
CA GLY A 198 -8.45 5.50 -7.51
C GLY A 198 -9.53 5.93 -8.50
N SER A 199 -10.60 6.59 -8.04
CA SER A 199 -11.69 7.00 -8.92
C SER A 199 -11.22 8.04 -9.93
N ARG A 200 -10.89 9.27 -9.51
CA ARG A 200 -10.52 10.33 -10.48
C ARG A 200 -9.26 10.00 -11.30
N GLY A 201 -8.34 9.21 -10.74
CA GLY A 201 -7.13 8.78 -11.44
C GLY A 201 -7.33 7.67 -12.48
N TYR A 202 -8.44 6.92 -12.43
CA TYR A 202 -8.71 5.82 -13.38
C TYR A 202 -10.02 5.98 -14.15
N ASP A 203 -10.99 6.76 -13.66
CA ASP A 203 -12.30 6.97 -14.29
C ASP A 203 -12.13 7.49 -15.73
N TYR A 204 -11.19 8.43 -15.97
CA TYR A 204 -10.93 8.94 -17.31
C TYR A 204 -10.51 7.84 -18.31
N ARG A 205 -9.89 6.76 -17.83
CA ARG A 205 -9.51 5.61 -18.68
C ARG A 205 -10.74 4.81 -19.09
N VAL A 206 -11.72 4.69 -18.19
CA VAL A 206 -13.02 4.09 -18.47
C VAL A 206 -13.82 5.00 -19.41
N ASP A 207 -13.82 6.31 -19.18
CA ASP A 207 -14.50 7.28 -20.05
C ASP A 207 -13.97 7.20 -21.49
N LEU A 208 -12.64 7.23 -21.67
CA LEU A 208 -12.00 7.04 -22.98
C LEU A 208 -12.38 5.70 -23.61
N ARG A 209 -12.44 4.64 -22.80
CA ARG A 209 -12.81 3.30 -23.26
C ARG A 209 -14.27 3.22 -23.71
N VAL A 210 -15.18 3.91 -23.03
CA VAL A 210 -16.60 4.01 -23.38
C VAL A 210 -16.78 4.81 -24.67
N VAL A 211 -16.14 5.98 -24.79
CA VAL A 211 -16.16 6.80 -26.01
C VAL A 211 -15.61 6.02 -27.20
N TYR A 212 -14.46 5.34 -27.03
CA TYR A 212 -13.89 4.49 -28.06
C TYR A 212 -14.88 3.43 -28.52
N GLN A 213 -15.52 2.69 -27.59
CA GLN A 213 -16.44 1.63 -27.97
C GLN A 213 -17.70 2.15 -28.67
N TYR A 214 -18.20 3.33 -28.26
CA TYR A 214 -19.36 3.95 -28.88
C TYR A 214 -19.15 4.23 -30.38
N TYR A 215 -17.99 4.80 -30.74
CA TYR A 215 -17.66 5.13 -32.13
C TYR A 215 -17.10 3.95 -32.92
N CYS A 216 -16.16 3.21 -32.34
CA CYS A 216 -15.40 2.19 -33.07
C CYS A 216 -16.12 0.83 -33.14
N GLN A 217 -16.92 0.52 -32.13
CA GLN A 217 -17.66 -0.74 -32.00
C GLN A 217 -16.83 -2.00 -32.29
N ASN A 218 -15.53 -1.95 -32.05
CA ASN A 218 -14.62 -3.02 -32.47
C ASN A 218 -13.83 -3.63 -31.32
N LEU A 219 -14.11 -3.27 -30.06
CA LEU A 219 -13.48 -3.87 -28.88
C LEU A 219 -14.51 -3.98 -27.76
N PRO A 220 -15.34 -5.03 -27.66
CA PRO A 220 -15.52 -6.10 -28.64
C PRO A 220 -16.34 -5.66 -29.86
N ARG A 221 -16.22 -6.40 -30.97
CA ARG A 221 -17.11 -6.30 -32.14
C ARG A 221 -18.51 -6.82 -31.80
N PRO A 222 -19.57 -6.47 -32.57
CA PRO A 222 -20.91 -7.02 -32.36
C PRO A 222 -20.98 -8.54 -32.44
N SER A 223 -20.10 -9.16 -33.25
CA SER A 223 -19.98 -10.62 -33.40
C SER A 223 -19.17 -11.30 -32.30
N GLU A 224 -18.57 -10.55 -31.39
CA GLU A 224 -17.74 -11.08 -30.31
C GLU A 224 -18.51 -11.10 -28.97
N PRO A 225 -18.11 -11.96 -28.01
CA PRO A 225 -18.66 -11.94 -26.67
C PRO A 225 -18.55 -10.54 -26.06
N GLN A 226 -19.69 -9.97 -25.67
CA GLN A 226 -19.77 -8.68 -25.02
C GLN A 226 -19.33 -8.79 -23.56
N TYR A 227 -18.70 -7.75 -23.04
CA TYR A 227 -18.23 -7.70 -21.67
C TYR A 227 -18.15 -6.25 -21.16
N PRO A 228 -18.20 -6.03 -19.82
CA PRO A 228 -18.16 -4.68 -19.26
C PRO A 228 -16.90 -3.91 -19.66
N LEU A 229 -17.06 -2.65 -20.08
CA LEU A 229 -15.95 -1.87 -20.63
C LEU A 229 -14.89 -1.47 -19.60
N TRP A 230 -15.23 -1.48 -18.31
CA TRP A 230 -14.32 -1.14 -17.22
C TRP A 230 -13.23 -2.19 -16.97
N GLN A 231 -13.43 -3.45 -17.37
CA GLN A 231 -12.54 -4.57 -16.98
C GLN A 231 -11.34 -4.78 -17.92
N GLY A 232 -11.12 -3.89 -18.89
CA GLY A 232 -10.07 -4.06 -19.89
C GLY A 232 -10.44 -5.12 -20.93
N LEU A 233 -9.73 -6.25 -20.95
CA LEU A 233 -10.07 -7.43 -21.77
C LEU A 233 -10.79 -8.47 -20.89
N ARG A 234 -11.72 -9.21 -21.48
CA ARG A 234 -12.29 -10.38 -20.80
C ARG A 234 -11.18 -11.40 -20.48
N PRO A 235 -11.29 -12.18 -19.38
CA PRO A 235 -10.27 -13.16 -18.98
C PRO A 235 -9.92 -14.19 -20.07
N THR A 236 -10.90 -14.57 -20.90
CA THR A 236 -10.72 -15.53 -22.02
C THR A 236 -10.34 -14.87 -23.34
N SER A 237 -9.93 -13.61 -23.33
CA SER A 237 -9.52 -12.89 -24.54
C SER A 237 -8.17 -13.39 -25.02
N SER A 238 -8.08 -13.79 -26.28
CA SER A 238 -6.80 -14.07 -26.96
C SER A 238 -6.19 -12.82 -27.63
N LEU A 239 -6.82 -11.64 -27.46
CA LEU A 239 -6.38 -10.41 -28.10
C LEU A 239 -5.04 -9.94 -27.52
N THR A 240 -4.03 -9.83 -28.38
CA THR A 240 -2.69 -9.36 -28.01
C THR A 240 -2.59 -7.84 -28.05
N THR A 241 -1.51 -7.27 -27.52
CA THR A 241 -1.20 -5.84 -27.67
C THR A 241 -1.15 -5.42 -29.14
N THR A 242 -0.61 -6.26 -30.03
CA THR A 242 -0.61 -6.01 -31.48
C THR A 242 -2.03 -5.98 -32.03
N GLY A 243 -2.88 -6.93 -31.62
CA GLY A 243 -4.30 -6.94 -32.02
C GLY A 243 -5.09 -5.74 -31.49
N LEU A 244 -4.78 -5.26 -30.28
CA LEU A 244 -5.34 -4.03 -29.71
C LEU A 244 -4.95 -2.80 -30.55
N ARG A 245 -3.66 -2.67 -30.91
CA ARG A 245 -3.20 -1.58 -31.80
C ARG A 245 -3.85 -1.64 -33.18
N ALA A 246 -3.98 -2.84 -33.75
CA ALA A 246 -4.65 -3.00 -35.04
C ALA A 246 -6.11 -2.51 -35.01
N ARG A 247 -6.86 -2.77 -33.92
CA ARG A 247 -8.23 -2.26 -33.73
C ARG A 247 -8.26 -0.73 -33.58
N LEU A 248 -7.29 -0.16 -32.86
CA LEU A 248 -7.15 1.28 -32.74
C LEU A 248 -6.90 1.93 -34.10
N GLN A 249 -5.96 1.39 -34.87
CA GLN A 249 -5.62 1.85 -36.23
C GLN A 249 -6.83 1.73 -37.18
N GLU A 250 -7.54 0.61 -37.16
CA GLU A 250 -8.74 0.39 -37.99
C GLU A 250 -9.80 1.47 -37.80
N CYS A 251 -10.04 1.89 -36.56
CA CYS A 251 -11.07 2.88 -36.25
C CYS A 251 -10.59 4.33 -36.40
N THR A 252 -9.39 4.62 -35.88
CA THR A 252 -8.94 6.01 -35.68
C THR A 252 -7.88 6.45 -36.69
N GLY A 253 -7.29 5.51 -37.42
CA GLY A 253 -6.14 5.78 -38.28
C GLY A 253 -4.82 6.03 -37.52
N TYR A 254 -4.83 5.94 -36.18
CA TYR A 254 -3.66 6.16 -35.33
C TYR A 254 -2.90 4.85 -35.04
N ALA A 255 -1.59 4.87 -35.29
CA ALA A 255 -0.68 3.71 -35.20
C ALA A 255 0.03 3.63 -33.84
#